data_AF-A0A5K1JDF6-F1
#
_entry.id   AF-A0A5K1JDF6-F1
#
_cell.length_a   1.000
_cell.length_b   1.000
_cell.length_c   1.000
_cell.angle_alpha   90.00
_cell.angle_beta   90.00
_cell.angle_gamma   90.00
#
_symmetry.space_group_name_H-M   'P 1'
#
loop_
_entity.id
_entity.type
_entity.pdbx_description
1 polymer ?
#
loop_
_entity_poly.entity_id
_entity_poly.type
_entity_poly.pdbx_seq_one_letter_code
_entity_poly.pdbx_strand_id
1 'polypeptide(L)'
;MDSKGMAMSISHCIELFLESRAQATVEGALVFPALLTLLLLALQPVCLLYTRSVMESAASETARLMVSGSDEVEVYERFAYRRLAAVPDLAIFHAGGPRSWDIECVPALSTGGSVEVAIVGHVTPLPVIGAFARAFGEREDHGDVRMEVRVAYEGRPSWVEGDYADWISVWE
;
A
#
# COMPACT_ATOMS: atom_id res chain seq x y z
N MET A 1 72.38 -22.41 37.10
CA MET A 1 71.32 -22.96 36.24
C MET A 1 70.06 -22.18 36.58
N ASP A 2 69.68 -21.25 35.72
CA ASP A 2 68.38 -20.58 35.84
C ASP A 2 67.81 -20.44 34.43
N SER A 3 66.81 -21.27 34.15
CA SER A 3 66.15 -21.38 32.86
C SER A 3 65.13 -20.25 32.75
N LYS A 4 65.51 -19.17 32.07
CA LYS A 4 64.55 -18.12 31.67
C LYS A 4 63.55 -18.73 30.69
N GLY A 5 62.37 -19.03 31.19
CA GLY A 5 61.21 -19.43 30.40
C GLY A 5 60.95 -18.41 29.30
N MET A 6 61.06 -18.89 28.06
CA MET A 6 60.77 -18.14 26.84
C MET A 6 59.26 -17.96 26.75
N ALA A 7 58.75 -16.84 27.27
CA ALA A 7 57.38 -16.42 27.02
C ALA A 7 57.23 -16.12 25.52
N MET A 8 56.56 -17.02 24.82
CA MET A 8 56.27 -16.89 23.39
C MET A 8 55.27 -15.73 23.23
N SER A 9 55.80 -14.55 22.88
CA SER A 9 55.02 -13.36 22.57
C SER A 9 54.16 -13.63 21.34
N ILE A 10 52.90 -14.00 21.54
CA ILE A 10 51.91 -14.03 20.45
C ILE A 10 51.82 -12.58 19.94
N SER A 11 52.07 -12.40 18.65
CA SER A 11 52.20 -11.08 18.02
C SER A 11 50.89 -10.28 18.17
N HIS A 12 51.01 -9.03 18.63
CA HIS A 12 49.88 -8.11 18.86
C HIS A 12 48.99 -7.92 17.61
N CYS A 13 49.54 -8.12 16.41
CA CYS A 13 48.78 -8.08 15.16
C CYS A 13 47.81 -9.27 15.01
N ILE A 14 48.16 -10.45 15.55
CA ILE A 14 47.31 -11.64 15.52
C ILE A 14 46.16 -11.49 16.50
N GLU A 15 46.41 -10.92 17.69
CA GLU A 15 45.33 -10.60 18.64
C GLU A 15 44.34 -9.59 18.09
N LEU A 16 44.81 -8.46 17.53
CA LEU A 16 43.92 -7.46 16.92
C LEU A 16 43.08 -8.02 15.76
N PHE A 17 43.67 -8.92 14.95
CA PHE A 17 42.94 -9.54 13.83
C PHE A 17 41.91 -10.56 14.33
N LEU A 18 42.23 -11.33 15.38
CA LEU A 18 41.30 -12.26 16.02
C LEU A 18 40.18 -11.51 16.73
N GLU A 19 40.48 -10.41 17.43
CA GLU A 19 39.53 -9.54 18.10
C GLU A 19 38.58 -8.87 17.10
N SER A 20 39.11 -8.38 15.96
CA SER A 20 38.29 -7.85 14.86
C SER A 20 37.37 -8.91 14.24
N ARG A 21 37.84 -10.15 14.07
CA ARG A 21 37.01 -11.26 13.58
C ARG A 21 35.96 -11.70 14.60
N ALA A 22 36.32 -11.74 15.87
CA ALA A 22 35.40 -12.04 16.96
C ALA A 22 34.30 -10.97 17.04
N GLN A 23 34.68 -9.68 17.04
CA GLN A 23 33.77 -8.55 17.03
C GLN A 23 32.85 -8.54 15.80
N ALA A 24 33.39 -8.77 14.60
CA ALA A 24 32.58 -8.89 13.37
C ALA A 24 31.57 -10.05 13.44
N THR A 25 31.89 -11.12 14.16
CA THR A 25 30.98 -12.25 14.39
C THR A 25 29.89 -11.90 15.41
N VAL A 26 30.24 -11.15 16.47
CA VAL A 26 29.26 -10.69 17.48
C VAL A 26 28.30 -9.65 16.89
N GLU A 27 28.82 -8.71 16.12
CA GLU A 27 28.01 -7.71 15.40
C GLU A 27 27.10 -8.40 14.38
N GLY A 28 27.63 -9.36 13.60
CA GLY A 28 26.82 -10.17 12.68
C GLY A 28 25.71 -10.97 13.38
N ALA A 29 26.00 -11.53 14.55
CA ALA A 29 25.03 -12.29 15.35
C ALA A 29 23.87 -11.42 15.88
N LEU A 30 24.06 -10.11 16.04
CA LEU A 30 22.99 -9.18 16.45
C LEU A 30 22.31 -8.52 15.25
N VAL A 31 23.07 -8.13 14.23
CA VAL A 31 22.59 -7.41 13.05
C VAL A 31 21.63 -8.27 12.23
N PHE A 32 21.93 -9.55 12.04
CA PHE A 32 21.09 -10.42 11.23
C PHE A 32 19.69 -10.63 11.85
N PRO A 33 19.55 -11.01 13.14
CA PRO A 33 18.23 -11.06 13.78
C PRO A 33 17.51 -9.70 13.82
N ALA A 34 18.23 -8.59 14.07
CA ALA A 34 17.64 -7.26 14.09
C ALA A 34 17.09 -6.86 12.70
N LEU A 35 17.86 -7.12 11.64
CA LEU A 35 17.46 -6.87 10.25
C LEU A 35 16.24 -7.70 9.89
N LEU A 36 16.24 -9.00 10.18
CA LEU A 36 15.09 -9.87 9.93
C LEU A 36 13.84 -9.41 10.69
N THR A 37 14.02 -8.96 11.93
CA THR A 37 12.91 -8.42 12.74
C THR A 37 12.33 -7.16 12.12
N LEU A 38 13.19 -6.25 11.64
CA LEU A 38 12.77 -5.03 10.96
C LEU A 38 12.05 -5.36 9.64
N LEU A 39 12.58 -6.29 8.85
CA LEU A 39 11.93 -6.75 7.61
C LEU A 39 10.56 -7.38 7.88
N LEU A 40 10.44 -8.21 8.92
CA LEU A 40 9.16 -8.80 9.33
C LEU A 40 8.17 -7.75 9.79
N LEU A 41 8.63 -6.74 10.54
CA LEU A 41 7.78 -5.63 10.99
C LEU A 41 7.34 -4.73 9.83
N ALA A 42 8.22 -4.54 8.84
CA ALA A 42 7.97 -3.71 7.66
C ALA A 42 7.14 -4.43 6.58
N LEU A 43 7.06 -5.75 6.59
CA LEU A 43 6.37 -6.52 5.55
C LEU A 43 4.89 -6.12 5.43
N GLN A 44 4.14 -6.16 6.53
CA GLN A 44 2.72 -5.81 6.53
C GLN A 44 2.44 -4.36 6.11
N PRO A 45 3.09 -3.32 6.66
CA PRO A 45 2.81 -1.94 6.24
C PRO A 45 3.15 -1.70 4.77
N VAL A 46 4.19 -2.34 4.23
CA VAL A 46 4.52 -2.24 2.81
C VAL A 46 3.41 -2.86 1.94
N CYS A 47 2.89 -4.04 2.33
CA CYS A 47 1.76 -4.66 1.63
C CYS A 47 0.51 -3.78 1.65
N LEU A 48 0.17 -3.17 2.80
CA LEU A 48 -0.99 -2.29 2.92
C LEU A 48 -0.83 -1.02 2.10
N LEU A 49 0.35 -0.39 2.13
CA LEU A 49 0.64 0.80 1.32
C LEU A 49 0.54 0.48 -0.18
N TYR A 50 1.06 -0.68 -0.59
CA TYR A 50 0.91 -1.16 -1.95
C TYR A 50 -0.57 -1.31 -2.34
N THR A 51 -1.35 -2.06 -1.56
CA THR A 51 -2.80 -2.23 -1.80
C THR A 51 -3.50 -0.88 -1.90
N ARG A 52 -3.24 0.04 -0.97
CA ARG A 52 -3.82 1.39 -0.97
C ARG A 52 -3.47 2.17 -2.24
N SER A 53 -2.21 2.15 -2.66
CA SER A 53 -1.77 2.84 -3.89
C SER A 53 -2.43 2.28 -5.15
N VAL A 54 -2.66 0.96 -5.21
CA VAL A 54 -3.39 0.31 -6.30
C VAL A 54 -4.87 0.73 -6.26
N MET A 55 -5.49 0.77 -5.07
CA MET A 55 -6.86 1.27 -4.90
C MET A 55 -7.00 2.73 -5.35
N GLU A 56 -6.09 3.62 -4.94
CA GLU A 56 -6.07 5.04 -5.37
C GLU A 56 -5.92 5.18 -6.88
N SER A 57 -5.02 4.38 -7.48
CA SER A 57 -4.84 4.36 -8.94
C SER A 57 -6.11 3.87 -9.65
N ALA A 58 -6.68 2.74 -9.20
CA ALA A 58 -7.89 2.16 -9.77
C ALA A 58 -9.10 3.11 -9.66
N ALA A 59 -9.31 3.73 -8.50
CA ALA A 59 -10.38 4.70 -8.30
C ALA A 59 -10.20 5.93 -9.21
N SER A 60 -8.99 6.47 -9.30
CA SER A 60 -8.70 7.64 -10.13
C SER A 60 -8.89 7.39 -11.63
N GLU A 61 -8.45 6.24 -12.13
CA GLU A 61 -8.63 5.85 -13.53
C GLU A 61 -10.10 5.60 -13.86
N THR A 62 -10.83 4.96 -12.95
CA THR A 62 -12.26 4.69 -13.11
C THR A 62 -13.06 5.99 -13.14
N ALA A 63 -12.76 6.91 -12.21
CA ALA A 63 -13.42 8.22 -12.17
C ALA A 63 -13.15 9.05 -13.43
N ARG A 64 -11.92 9.01 -13.97
CA ARG A 64 -11.60 9.67 -15.26
C ARG A 64 -12.35 9.06 -16.43
N LEU A 65 -12.50 7.73 -16.47
CA LEU A 65 -13.27 7.08 -17.52
C LEU A 65 -14.75 7.45 -17.44
N MET A 66 -15.31 7.45 -16.22
CA MET A 66 -16.69 7.84 -15.93
C MET A 66 -17.01 9.28 -16.34
N VAL A 67 -16.07 10.22 -16.22
CA VAL A 67 -16.25 11.61 -16.70
C VAL A 67 -16.54 11.64 -18.21
N SER A 68 -15.95 10.74 -18.98
CA SER A 68 -16.01 10.74 -20.45
C SER A 68 -16.96 9.69 -21.05
N GLY A 69 -17.48 8.76 -20.25
CA GLY A 69 -18.19 7.58 -20.72
C GLY A 69 -19.72 7.67 -20.58
N SER A 70 -20.39 6.56 -20.89
CA SER A 70 -21.85 6.41 -20.75
C SER A 70 -22.28 6.21 -19.30
N ASP A 71 -23.57 6.25 -19.00
CA ASP A 71 -24.08 6.07 -17.62
C ASP A 71 -24.14 4.59 -17.17
N GLU A 72 -23.38 3.69 -17.82
CA GLU A 72 -23.38 2.25 -17.54
C GLU A 72 -22.43 1.91 -16.40
N VAL A 73 -22.92 2.00 -15.16
CA VAL A 73 -22.15 1.79 -13.92
C VAL A 73 -21.41 0.44 -13.89
N GLU A 74 -22.05 -0.64 -14.34
CA GLU A 74 -21.47 -2.00 -14.35
C GLU A 74 -20.16 -2.10 -15.15
N VAL A 75 -20.00 -1.27 -16.20
CA VAL A 75 -18.80 -1.26 -17.03
C VAL A 75 -17.61 -0.71 -16.24
N TYR A 76 -17.85 0.31 -15.42
CA TYR A 76 -16.84 0.94 -14.57
C TYR A 76 -16.43 0.03 -13.41
N GLU A 77 -17.38 -0.65 -12.78
CA GLU A 77 -17.09 -1.65 -11.75
C GLU A 77 -16.20 -2.77 -12.30
N ARG A 78 -16.54 -3.34 -13.47
CA ARG A 78 -15.70 -4.38 -14.12
C ARG A 78 -14.31 -3.86 -14.48
N PHE A 79 -14.21 -2.61 -14.91
CA PHE A 79 -12.91 -1.98 -15.16
C PHE A 79 -12.09 -1.87 -13.87
N ALA A 80 -12.70 -1.39 -12.78
CA ALA A 80 -12.06 -1.28 -11.48
C ALA A 80 -11.61 -2.65 -10.95
N TYR A 81 -12.44 -3.70 -11.02
CA TYR A 81 -12.03 -5.06 -10.66
C TYR A 81 -10.81 -5.55 -11.45
N ARG A 82 -10.74 -5.26 -12.76
CA ARG A 82 -9.58 -5.64 -13.58
C ARG A 82 -8.30 -4.92 -13.13
N ARG A 83 -8.41 -3.68 -12.66
CA ARG A 83 -7.26 -2.92 -12.12
C ARG A 83 -6.86 -3.42 -10.73
N LEU A 84 -7.83 -3.74 -9.89
CA LEU A 84 -7.62 -4.31 -8.55
C LEU A 84 -7.03 -5.72 -8.59
N ALA A 85 -7.16 -6.45 -9.71
CA ALA A 85 -6.48 -7.72 -9.93
C ALA A 85 -4.94 -7.64 -9.92
N ALA A 86 -4.36 -6.42 -9.92
CA ALA A 86 -2.94 -6.23 -9.66
C ALA A 86 -2.56 -6.51 -8.19
N VAL A 87 -3.52 -6.42 -7.26
CA VAL A 87 -3.32 -6.80 -5.86
C VAL A 87 -3.29 -8.34 -5.76
N PRO A 88 -2.23 -8.93 -5.17
CA PRO A 88 -2.17 -10.38 -4.98
C PRO A 88 -3.27 -10.89 -4.05
N ASP A 89 -3.90 -12.02 -4.42
CA ASP A 89 -4.90 -12.72 -3.60
C ASP A 89 -4.24 -13.51 -2.46
N LEU A 90 -3.73 -12.76 -1.48
CA LEU A 90 -3.14 -13.28 -0.26
C LEU A 90 -3.66 -12.45 0.92
N ALA A 91 -3.97 -13.10 2.03
CA ALA A 91 -4.55 -12.47 3.23
C ALA A 91 -3.74 -11.27 3.77
N ILE A 92 -2.43 -11.22 3.50
CA ILE A 92 -1.56 -10.10 3.89
C ILE A 92 -1.85 -8.80 3.11
N PHE A 93 -2.42 -8.92 1.90
CA PHE A 93 -2.77 -7.80 1.02
C PHE A 93 -4.26 -7.45 1.10
N HIS A 94 -5.14 -8.45 1.07
CA HIS A 94 -6.57 -8.31 1.29
C HIS A 94 -7.22 -9.65 1.66
N ALA A 95 -8.35 -9.59 2.37
CA ALA A 95 -9.15 -10.73 2.76
C ALA A 95 -10.35 -10.89 1.82
N GLY A 96 -10.80 -12.13 1.58
CA GLY A 96 -12.07 -12.43 0.90
C GLY A 96 -11.99 -12.79 -0.60
N GLY A 97 -10.80 -12.88 -1.19
CA GLY A 97 -10.65 -13.33 -2.58
C GLY A 97 -10.80 -12.23 -3.64
N PRO A 98 -10.73 -12.54 -4.95
CA PRO A 98 -10.61 -11.54 -6.02
C PRO A 98 -11.81 -10.58 -6.20
N ARG A 99 -12.95 -10.91 -5.60
CA ARG A 99 -14.20 -10.10 -5.63
C ARG A 99 -14.62 -9.60 -4.24
N SER A 100 -13.68 -9.51 -3.30
CA SER A 100 -13.93 -8.96 -1.95
C SER A 100 -14.02 -7.45 -1.90
N TRP A 101 -13.75 -6.77 -3.01
CA TRP A 101 -13.80 -5.33 -3.11
C TRP A 101 -15.24 -4.86 -3.26
N ASP A 102 -15.63 -3.91 -2.42
CA ASP A 102 -16.85 -3.15 -2.59
C ASP A 102 -16.51 -1.86 -3.34
N ILE A 103 -17.20 -1.64 -4.46
CA ILE A 103 -16.90 -0.57 -5.42
C ILE A 103 -18.18 0.21 -5.62
N GLU A 104 -18.18 1.46 -5.18
CA GLU A 104 -19.29 2.38 -5.35
C GLU A 104 -18.91 3.43 -6.40
N CYS A 105 -19.71 3.52 -7.45
CA CYS A 105 -19.51 4.44 -8.56
C CYS A 105 -20.72 5.39 -8.65
N VAL A 106 -20.49 6.68 -8.38
CA VAL A 106 -21.50 7.73 -8.43
C VAL A 106 -21.29 8.57 -9.69
N PRO A 107 -22.17 8.47 -10.70
CA PRO A 107 -22.01 9.17 -11.97
C PRO A 107 -22.35 10.66 -11.87
N ALA A 108 -21.81 11.46 -12.78
CA ALA A 108 -21.97 12.91 -12.82
C ALA A 108 -23.43 13.38 -12.86
N LEU A 109 -24.32 12.59 -13.48
CA LEU A 109 -25.75 12.90 -13.59
C LEU A 109 -26.44 12.97 -12.22
N SER A 110 -25.97 12.15 -11.27
CA SER A 110 -26.54 12.07 -9.92
C SER A 110 -26.06 13.18 -8.99
N THR A 111 -24.88 13.74 -9.24
CA THR A 111 -24.20 14.72 -8.37
C THR A 111 -24.16 16.13 -8.95
N GLY A 112 -24.75 16.36 -10.14
CA GLY A 112 -24.75 17.66 -10.78
C GLY A 112 -23.42 18.05 -11.45
N GLY A 113 -22.64 17.07 -11.92
CA GLY A 113 -21.42 17.30 -12.71
C GLY A 113 -20.13 16.72 -12.13
N SER A 114 -20.14 16.19 -10.90
CA SER A 114 -19.01 15.50 -10.29
C SER A 114 -19.19 13.99 -10.29
N VAL A 115 -18.14 13.29 -10.69
CA VAL A 115 -18.03 11.84 -10.59
C VAL A 115 -17.31 11.48 -9.31
N GLU A 116 -17.76 10.43 -8.65
CA GLU A 116 -17.10 9.89 -7.47
C GLU A 116 -16.97 8.37 -7.56
N VAL A 117 -15.82 7.86 -7.14
CA VAL A 117 -15.54 6.42 -7.04
C VAL A 117 -14.97 6.13 -5.66
N ALA A 118 -15.64 5.25 -4.93
CA ALA A 118 -15.17 4.72 -3.66
C ALA A 118 -14.85 3.23 -3.80
N ILE A 119 -13.70 2.82 -3.28
CA ILE A 119 -13.27 1.42 -3.23
C ILE A 119 -12.98 1.08 -1.78
N VAL A 120 -13.62 0.01 -1.30
CA VAL A 120 -13.47 -0.51 0.06
C VAL A 120 -12.92 -1.93 -0.01
N GLY A 121 -11.93 -2.21 0.83
CA GLY A 121 -11.37 -3.54 1.01
C GLY A 121 -11.12 -3.83 2.48
N HIS A 122 -11.05 -5.11 2.81
CA HIS A 122 -10.79 -5.60 4.16
C HIS A 122 -9.45 -6.33 4.18
N VAL A 123 -8.67 -6.16 5.25
CA VAL A 123 -7.39 -6.87 5.43
C VAL A 123 -7.33 -7.50 6.81
N THR A 124 -6.90 -8.76 6.89
CA THR A 124 -6.67 -9.46 8.15
C THR A 124 -5.19 -9.33 8.53
N PRO A 125 -4.83 -8.43 9.47
CA PRO A 125 -3.43 -8.19 9.81
C PRO A 125 -2.81 -9.40 10.53
N LEU A 126 -1.50 -9.60 10.34
CA LEU A 126 -0.75 -10.65 11.05
C LEU A 126 -0.83 -10.48 12.58
N PRO A 127 -0.89 -11.56 13.38
CA PRO A 127 -1.09 -11.50 14.84
C PRO A 127 -0.09 -10.61 15.59
N VAL A 128 1.18 -10.61 15.18
CA VAL A 128 2.25 -9.81 15.81
C VAL A 128 2.11 -8.30 15.49
N ILE A 129 1.51 -7.98 14.35
CA ILE A 129 1.32 -6.61 13.85
C ILE A 129 -0.11 -6.11 14.18
N GLY A 130 -1.01 -7.01 14.59
CA GLY A 130 -2.34 -6.68 15.09
C GLY A 130 -2.32 -5.66 16.25
N ALA A 131 -1.24 -5.60 17.04
CA ALA A 131 -1.08 -4.55 18.05
C ALA A 131 -1.09 -3.12 17.44
N PHE A 132 -0.61 -2.97 16.20
CA PHE A 132 -0.57 -1.72 15.44
C PHE A 132 -1.72 -1.54 14.45
N ALA A 133 -2.67 -2.47 14.37
CA ALA A 133 -3.80 -2.42 13.43
C ALA A 133 -4.59 -1.08 13.50
N ARG A 134 -4.69 -0.49 14.70
CA ARG A 134 -5.31 0.82 14.92
C ARG A 134 -4.63 1.99 14.19
N ALA A 135 -3.35 1.87 13.85
CA ALA A 135 -2.63 2.91 13.10
C ALA A 135 -2.95 2.87 11.60
N PHE A 136 -3.52 1.77 11.10
CA PHE A 136 -3.72 1.54 9.67
C PHE A 136 -5.19 1.64 9.23
N GLY A 137 -6.16 1.59 10.15
CA GLY A 137 -7.57 1.80 9.83
C GLY A 137 -8.52 1.48 11.00
N GLU A 138 -9.81 1.61 10.72
CA GLU A 138 -10.86 1.22 11.66
C GLU A 138 -10.95 -0.31 11.75
N ARG A 139 -11.07 -0.82 12.98
CA ARG A 139 -11.23 -2.25 13.23
C ARG A 139 -12.70 -2.62 13.14
N GLU A 140 -12.99 -3.66 12.36
CA GLU A 140 -14.25 -4.37 12.45
C GLU A 140 -14.25 -5.36 13.63
N ASP A 141 -15.46 -5.79 14.01
CA ASP A 141 -15.70 -6.72 15.14
C ASP A 141 -14.92 -8.04 15.03
N HIS A 142 -14.44 -8.41 13.84
CA HIS A 142 -13.66 -9.63 13.62
C HIS A 142 -12.13 -9.42 13.63
N GLY A 143 -11.65 -8.19 13.86
CA GLY A 143 -10.22 -7.86 13.89
C GLY A 143 -9.62 -7.48 12.53
N ASP A 144 -10.44 -7.50 11.47
CA ASP A 144 -10.09 -6.99 10.15
C ASP A 144 -9.99 -5.46 10.16
N VAL A 145 -9.12 -4.94 9.29
CA VAL A 145 -8.92 -3.51 9.09
C VAL A 145 -9.59 -3.11 7.79
N ARG A 146 -10.56 -2.18 7.88
CA ARG A 146 -11.23 -1.60 6.72
C ARG A 146 -10.32 -0.54 6.08
N MET A 147 -10.07 -0.69 4.79
CA MET A 147 -9.35 0.27 3.96
C MET A 147 -10.35 0.89 2.98
N GLU A 148 -10.49 2.21 3.02
CA GLU A 148 -11.34 2.96 2.10
C GLU A 148 -10.49 3.99 1.34
N VAL A 149 -10.75 4.07 0.04
CA VAL A 149 -10.23 5.10 -0.85
C VAL A 149 -11.39 5.70 -1.62
N ARG A 150 -11.46 7.03 -1.65
CA ARG A 150 -12.51 7.79 -2.31
C ARG A 150 -11.85 8.85 -3.19
N VAL A 151 -12.22 8.87 -4.46
CA VAL A 151 -11.70 9.82 -5.44
C VAL A 151 -12.87 10.48 -6.15
N ALA A 152 -12.89 11.80 -6.15
CA ALA A 152 -13.87 12.61 -6.86
C ALA A 152 -13.19 13.43 -7.95
N TYR A 153 -13.84 13.55 -9.10
CA TYR A 153 -13.44 14.40 -10.21
C TYR A 153 -14.62 15.24 -10.68
N GLU A 154 -14.37 16.52 -10.90
CA GLU A 154 -15.31 17.38 -11.62
C GLU A 154 -15.19 17.09 -13.12
N GLY A 155 -16.29 16.68 -13.75
CA GLY A 155 -16.28 16.40 -15.18
C GLY A 155 -16.13 17.65 -16.05
N ARG A 156 -16.51 18.81 -15.49
CA ARG A 156 -16.41 20.11 -16.14
C ARG A 156 -15.44 21.02 -15.37
N PRO A 157 -14.39 21.56 -16.01
CA PRO A 157 -13.51 22.50 -15.36
C PRO A 157 -14.24 23.80 -15.01
N SER A 158 -13.96 24.36 -13.84
CA SER A 158 -14.58 25.60 -13.35
C SER A 158 -14.29 26.84 -14.22
N TRP A 159 -13.22 26.81 -15.02
CA TRP A 159 -12.83 27.91 -15.91
C TRP A 159 -13.59 27.92 -17.24
N VAL A 160 -14.36 26.86 -17.56
CA VAL A 160 -15.17 26.79 -18.78
C VAL A 160 -16.53 27.44 -18.51
N GLU A 161 -16.67 28.70 -18.92
CA GLU A 161 -17.92 29.48 -18.83
C GLU A 161 -18.91 29.11 -19.96
N GLY A 162 -20.23 29.20 -19.69
CA GLY A 162 -21.33 29.02 -20.66
C GLY A 162 -21.75 27.55 -20.91
N ASP A 163 -23.05 27.25 -20.91
CA ASP A 163 -23.53 25.87 -21.10
C ASP A 163 -23.25 25.34 -22.53
N TYR A 164 -23.32 24.02 -22.73
CA TYR A 164 -23.17 23.42 -24.06
C TYR A 164 -24.16 24.03 -25.07
N ALA A 165 -25.37 24.36 -24.61
CA ALA A 165 -26.36 25.09 -25.39
C ALA A 165 -25.89 26.50 -25.79
N ASP A 166 -25.26 27.24 -24.88
CA ASP A 166 -24.71 28.57 -25.16
C ASP A 166 -23.61 28.50 -26.23
N TRP A 167 -22.75 27.48 -26.16
CA TRP A 167 -21.68 27.29 -27.13
C TRP A 167 -22.19 26.86 -28.51
N ILE A 168 -23.24 26.03 -28.57
CA ILE A 168 -23.87 25.67 -29.85
C ILE A 168 -24.48 26.91 -30.52
N SER A 169 -25.08 27.81 -29.74
CA SER A 169 -25.73 29.01 -30.27
C SER A 169 -24.79 30.00 -30.97
N VAL A 170 -23.48 29.91 -30.70
CA VAL A 170 -22.46 30.74 -31.38
C VAL A 170 -22.25 30.32 -32.84
N TRP A 171 -22.63 29.10 -33.21
CA TRP A 171 -22.41 28.52 -34.53
C TRP A 171 -23.69 28.43 -35.39
N GLU A 172 -24.84 28.88 -34.87
CA GLU A 172 -26.07 29.13 -35.65
C GLU A 172 -26.12 30.57 -36.18
#